data_AF-A0A1Y1XBA9-F1
#
_entry.id   AF-A0A1Y1XBA9-F1
#
_cell.length_a   1.000
_cell.length_b   1.000
_cell.length_c   1.000
_cell.angle_alpha   90.00
_cell.angle_beta   90.00
_cell.angle_gamma   90.00
#
_symmetry.space_group_name_H-M   'P 1'
#
loop_
_entity.id
_entity.type
_entity.pdbx_description
1 polymer ?
#
loop_
_entity_poly.entity_id
_entity_poly.type
_entity_poly.pdbx_seq_one_letter_code
_entity_poly.pdbx_strand_id
1 'polypeptide(L)'
;MLLRRLHSTLSAASAQHQPPVKRSGLQQDVINFYRDCFRAIRSKPQQNRPHFQQYIRSEFRKHDLTKRDFATIEYLLRVGKRKLEQMSSGSVKDIHLT
;
A
#
# COMPACT_ATOMS: atom_id res chain seq x y z
N MET A 1 40.10 0.30 44.67
CA MET A 1 38.63 0.43 44.80
C MET A 1 38.01 0.26 43.41
N LEU A 2 38.00 -0.94 42.84
CA LEU A 2 36.93 -1.95 42.94
C LEU A 2 35.54 -1.43 42.50
N LEU A 3 35.21 -1.78 41.25
CA LEU A 3 33.91 -2.25 40.78
C LEU A 3 32.67 -1.35 40.98
N ARG A 4 32.33 -0.59 39.92
CA ARG A 4 30.92 -0.44 39.50
C ARG A 4 30.82 -0.49 37.97
N ARG A 5 30.54 -1.71 37.47
CA ARG A 5 29.67 -2.06 36.33
C ARG A 5 29.98 -1.34 35.01
N LEU A 6 30.72 -1.89 34.04
CA LEU A 6 30.41 -3.12 33.29
C LEU A 6 28.94 -3.53 33.40
N HIS A 7 28.06 -2.82 32.68
CA HIS A 7 26.84 -3.32 32.03
C HIS A 7 26.15 -2.16 31.29
N SER A 8 26.71 -1.74 30.16
CA SER A 8 25.96 -0.97 29.15
C SER A 8 26.34 -1.41 27.73
N THR A 9 26.71 -2.69 27.58
CA THR A 9 26.89 -3.40 26.30
C THR A 9 25.81 -4.47 26.13
N LEU A 10 24.56 -4.15 26.47
CA LEU A 10 23.42 -5.06 26.37
C LEU A 10 22.14 -4.32 25.93
N SER A 11 22.25 -3.49 24.90
CA SER A 11 21.09 -2.97 24.17
C SER A 11 21.44 -2.64 22.71
N ALA A 12 22.26 -3.49 22.09
CA ALA A 12 22.51 -3.49 20.65
C ALA A 12 22.14 -4.86 20.01
N ALA A 13 21.40 -5.70 20.73
CA ALA A 13 21.07 -7.07 20.35
C ALA A 13 19.55 -7.30 20.31
N SER A 14 18.83 -6.49 19.52
CA SER A 14 17.45 -6.80 19.13
C SER A 14 17.04 -6.06 17.85
N ALA A 15 17.97 -5.93 16.89
CA ALA A 15 17.56 -5.85 15.50
C ALA A 15 17.11 -7.26 15.10
N GLN A 16 15.88 -7.61 15.46
CA GLN A 16 15.23 -8.82 14.97
C GLN A 16 15.23 -8.73 13.44
N HIS A 17 16.16 -9.44 12.79
CA HIS A 17 16.09 -9.71 11.37
C HIS A 17 14.91 -10.65 11.16
N GLN A 18 13.71 -10.09 11.12
CA GLN A 18 12.51 -10.85 10.84
C GLN A 18 12.65 -11.40 9.42
N PRO A 19 12.52 -12.73 9.24
CA PRO A 19 12.65 -13.30 7.90
C PRO A 19 11.66 -12.61 6.96
N PRO A 20 12.04 -12.38 5.69
CA PRO A 20 11.19 -11.68 4.75
C PRO A 20 9.83 -12.36 4.68
N VAL A 21 8.76 -11.58 4.87
CA VAL A 21 7.38 -12.09 4.83
C VAL A 21 7.14 -12.68 3.44
N LYS A 22 6.99 -14.00 3.36
CA LYS A 22 6.66 -14.69 2.12
C LYS A 22 5.22 -14.36 1.72
N ARG A 23 5.08 -13.63 0.61
CA ARG A 23 3.78 -13.25 0.04
C ARG A 23 3.41 -14.22 -1.08
N SER A 24 2.13 -14.54 -1.18
CA SER A 24 1.60 -15.21 -2.39
C SER A 24 1.69 -14.28 -3.60
N GLY A 25 1.60 -14.84 -4.81
CA GLY A 25 1.55 -14.05 -6.05
C GLY A 25 0.44 -13.00 -6.02
N LEU A 26 -0.77 -13.42 -5.62
CA LEU A 26 -1.91 -12.50 -5.51
C LEU A 26 -1.68 -11.38 -4.50
N GLN A 27 -1.08 -11.66 -3.34
CA GLN A 27 -0.72 -10.60 -2.38
C GLN A 27 0.30 -9.62 -2.95
N GLN A 28 1.27 -10.12 -3.72
CA GLN A 28 2.26 -9.27 -4.38
C GLN A 28 1.59 -8.41 -5.46
N ASP A 29 0.62 -8.95 -6.20
CA ASP A 29 -0.17 -8.21 -7.19
C ASP A 29 -1.00 -7.10 -6.56
N VAL A 30 -1.62 -7.34 -5.40
CA VAL A 30 -2.34 -6.29 -4.65
C VAL A 30 -1.41 -5.15 -4.25
N ILE A 31 -0.21 -5.47 -3.76
CA ILE A 31 0.78 -4.45 -3.34
C ILE A 31 1.30 -3.67 -4.55
N ASN A 32 1.59 -4.36 -5.65
CA ASN A 32 2.04 -3.72 -6.88
C ASN A 32 0.96 -2.79 -7.43
N PHE A 33 -0.28 -3.26 -7.49
CA PHE A 33 -1.41 -2.46 -7.94
C PHE A 33 -1.62 -1.22 -7.08
N TYR A 34 -1.55 -1.34 -5.74
CA TYR A 34 -1.60 -0.18 -4.85
C TYR A 34 -0.51 0.85 -5.17
N ARG A 35 0.74 0.40 -5.40
CA ARG A 35 1.85 1.28 -5.77
C ARG A 35 1.63 1.95 -7.12
N ASP A 36 1.10 1.22 -8.09
CA ASP A 36 0.82 1.74 -9.43
C ASP A 36 -0.27 2.82 -9.41
N CYS A 37 -1.29 2.68 -8.55
CA CYS A 37 -2.24 3.76 -8.31
C CYS A 37 -1.55 5.06 -7.87
N PHE A 38 -0.61 5.00 -6.91
CA PHE A 38 0.11 6.19 -6.45
C PHE A 38 1.14 6.71 -7.45
N ARG A 39 1.66 5.87 -8.34
CA ARG A 39 2.48 6.31 -9.48
C ARG A 39 1.64 7.11 -10.46
N ALA A 40 0.44 6.62 -10.80
CA ALA A 40 -0.47 7.32 -11.70
C ALA A 40 -0.90 8.69 -11.15
N ILE A 41 -1.08 8.83 -9.83
CA ILE A 41 -1.39 10.14 -9.21
C ILE A 41 -0.32 11.20 -9.51
N ARG A 42 0.95 10.81 -9.74
CA ARG A 42 2.02 11.77 -10.01
C ARG A 42 1.80 12.55 -11.31
N SER A 43 1.05 12.01 -12.27
CA SER A 43 0.68 12.73 -13.50
C SER A 43 -0.46 13.73 -13.30
N LYS A 44 -1.13 13.73 -12.13
CA LYS A 44 -2.25 14.62 -11.83
C LYS A 44 -1.78 15.99 -11.30
N PRO A 45 -2.60 17.05 -11.47
CA PRO A 45 -2.30 18.38 -10.92
C PRO A 45 -2.03 18.30 -9.43
N GLN A 46 -0.97 18.95 -8.96
CA GLN A 46 -0.47 18.82 -7.59
C GLN A 46 -1.55 19.11 -6.55
N GLN A 47 -2.39 20.13 -6.78
CA GLN A 47 -3.49 20.51 -5.91
C GLN A 47 -4.57 19.43 -5.74
N ASN A 48 -4.76 18.56 -6.74
CA ASN A 48 -5.81 17.54 -6.74
C ASN A 48 -5.31 16.15 -6.31
N ARG A 49 -3.98 15.95 -6.26
CA ARG A 49 -3.37 14.68 -5.82
C ARG A 49 -3.90 14.18 -4.47
N PRO A 50 -4.13 15.02 -3.44
CA PRO A 50 -4.67 14.57 -2.17
C PRO A 50 -6.04 13.88 -2.30
N HIS A 51 -6.92 14.37 -3.18
CA HIS A 51 -8.24 13.77 -3.37
C HIS A 51 -8.14 12.36 -3.96
N PHE A 52 -7.27 12.17 -4.96
CA PHE A 52 -7.00 10.84 -5.52
C PHE A 52 -6.41 9.88 -4.49
N GLN A 53 -5.48 10.36 -3.65
CA GLN A 53 -4.89 9.53 -2.59
C GLN A 53 -5.95 9.10 -1.58
N GLN A 54 -6.82 10.02 -1.16
CA GLN A 54 -7.91 9.72 -0.22
C GLN A 54 -8.88 8.70 -0.83
N TYR A 55 -9.26 8.90 -2.09
CA TYR A 55 -10.13 8.00 -2.83
C TYR A 55 -9.52 6.58 -2.97
N ILE A 56 -8.25 6.45 -3.35
CA ILE A 56 -7.60 5.13 -3.43
C ILE A 56 -7.58 4.45 -2.05
N ARG A 57 -7.26 5.20 -0.99
CA ARG A 57 -7.23 4.63 0.37
C ARG A 57 -8.63 4.24 0.87
N SER A 58 -9.70 4.90 0.47
CA SER A 58 -11.05 4.49 0.85
C SER A 58 -11.45 3.21 0.12
N GLU A 59 -11.16 3.10 -1.19
CA GLU A 59 -11.50 1.91 -1.97
C GLU A 59 -10.79 0.65 -1.46
N PHE A 60 -9.49 0.75 -1.13
CA PHE A 60 -8.75 -0.37 -0.54
C PHE A 60 -9.21 -0.75 0.88
N ARG A 61 -9.95 0.13 1.57
CA ARG A 61 -10.51 -0.11 2.91
C ARG A 61 -12.01 -0.43 2.90
N LYS A 62 -12.64 -0.43 1.72
CA LYS A 62 -14.09 -0.59 1.57
C LYS A 62 -14.60 -1.98 1.93
N HIS A 63 -13.74 -2.99 1.76
CA HIS A 63 -14.08 -4.38 1.96
C HIS A 63 -13.22 -4.98 3.07
N ASP A 64 -13.84 -5.70 4.00
CA ASP A 64 -13.13 -6.51 4.99
C ASP A 64 -12.83 -7.89 4.37
N LEU A 65 -11.64 -8.04 3.80
CA LEU A 65 -11.21 -9.24 3.09
C LEU A 65 -10.10 -9.94 3.84
N THR A 66 -10.18 -11.26 3.86
CA THR A 66 -9.12 -12.13 4.37
C THR A 66 -8.20 -12.58 3.23
N LYS A 67 -7.02 -13.08 3.59
CA LYS A 67 -6.06 -13.67 2.63
C LYS A 67 -6.59 -14.91 1.87
N ARG A 68 -7.78 -15.42 2.23
CA ARG A 68 -8.41 -16.60 1.60
C ARG A 68 -9.47 -16.23 0.56
N ASP A 69 -9.84 -14.96 0.46
CA ASP A 69 -10.88 -14.48 -0.46
C ASP A 69 -10.35 -14.29 -1.89
N PHE A 70 -9.68 -15.32 -2.43
CA PHE A 70 -8.91 -15.24 -3.67
C PHE A 70 -9.75 -14.71 -4.85
N ALA A 71 -10.92 -15.32 -5.10
CA ALA A 71 -11.79 -14.95 -6.21
C ALA A 71 -12.28 -13.49 -6.11
N THR A 72 -12.62 -13.04 -4.91
CA THR A 72 -13.05 -11.66 -4.66
C THR A 72 -11.90 -10.69 -4.87
N ILE A 73 -10.71 -11.00 -4.37
CA ILE A 73 -9.51 -10.16 -4.55
C ILE A 73 -9.14 -10.06 -6.03
N GLU A 74 -9.17 -11.16 -6.77
CA GLU A 74 -8.90 -11.16 -8.22
C GLU A 74 -9.92 -10.33 -9.00
N TYR A 75 -11.21 -10.50 -8.68
CA TYR A 75 -12.28 -9.70 -9.27
C TYR A 75 -12.06 -8.20 -9.02
N LEU A 76 -11.78 -7.82 -7.76
CA LEU A 76 -11.55 -6.43 -7.37
C LEU A 76 -10.28 -5.87 -8.01
N LEU A 77 -9.21 -6.66 -8.14
CA LEU A 77 -8.00 -6.25 -8.86
C LEU A 77 -8.30 -5.95 -10.33
N ARG A 78 -9.07 -6.79 -11.00
CA ARG A 78 -9.45 -6.57 -12.40
C ARG A 78 -10.34 -5.33 -12.57
N VAL A 79 -11.27 -5.10 -11.64
CA VAL A 79 -12.11 -3.89 -11.63
C VAL A 79 -11.24 -2.65 -11.37
N GLY A 80 -10.38 -2.69 -10.36
CA GLY A 80 -9.48 -1.61 -9.99
C GLY A 80 -8.52 -1.23 -11.11
N LYS A 81 -7.89 -2.21 -11.78
CA LYS A 81 -6.99 -1.96 -12.92
C LYS A 81 -7.71 -1.21 -14.05
N ARG A 82 -8.93 -1.63 -14.41
CA ARG A 82 -9.73 -0.92 -15.43
C ARG A 82 -10.05 0.52 -15.02
N LYS A 83 -10.37 0.74 -13.74
CA LYS A 83 -10.62 2.09 -13.21
C LYS A 83 -9.35 2.94 -13.21
N LEU A 84 -8.19 2.35 -12.92
CA LEU A 84 -6.90 3.03 -12.98
C LEU A 84 -6.55 3.45 -14.40
N GLU A 85 -6.78 2.61 -15.41
CA GLU A 85 -6.58 2.97 -16.82
C GLU A 85 -7.45 4.18 -17.21
N GLN A 86 -8.73 4.14 -16.86
CA GLN A 86 -9.65 5.26 -17.11
C GLN A 86 -9.19 6.54 -16.41
N MET A 87 -8.81 6.44 -15.13
CA MET A 87 -8.32 7.57 -14.35
C MET A 87 -6.98 8.09 -14.86
N SER A 88 -6.12 7.24 -15.41
CA SER A 88 -4.81 7.63 -15.94
C SER A 88 -4.92 8.41 -17.24
N SER A 89 -6.07 8.35 -17.93
CA SER A 89 -6.35 9.23 -19.06
C SER A 89 -6.20 10.72 -18.67
N GLY A 90 -5.65 11.52 -19.59
CA GLY A 90 -5.39 12.95 -19.35
C GLY A 90 -6.64 13.79 -19.10
N SER A 91 -7.81 13.26 -19.42
CA SER A 91 -9.11 13.94 -19.29
C SER A 91 -9.57 14.05 -17.83
N VAL A 92 -9.17 13.13 -16.96
CA VAL A 92 -9.56 13.14 -15.54
C VAL A 92 -8.56 13.97 -14.73
N LYS A 93 -8.97 15.16 -14.30
CA LYS A 93 -8.12 16.12 -13.57
C LYS A 93 -8.37 16.15 -12.07
N ASP A 94 -9.55 15.74 -11.60
CA ASP A 94 -9.91 15.69 -10.18
C ASP A 94 -10.89 14.55 -9.89
N ILE A 95 -11.04 14.23 -8.60
CA ILE A 95 -12.04 13.29 -8.07
C ILE A 95 -12.54 13.81 -6.73
N HIS A 96 -13.84 13.70 -6.47
CA HIS A 96 -14.42 13.98 -5.15
C HIS A 96 -15.08 12.72 -4.61
N LEU A 97 -14.83 12.43 -3.33
CA LEU A 97 -15.58 11.42 -2.60
C LEU A 97 -16.98 11.98 -2.37
N THR A 98 -17.98 11.36 -3.00
CA THR A 98 -19.39 11.59 -2.67
C THR A 98 -19.72 10.95 -1.33
#